data_AF-S3ZUD8-F1
#
_entry.id   AF-S3ZUD8-F1
#
_cell.length_a   1.000
_cell.length_b   1.000
_cell.length_c   1.000
_cell.angle_alpha   90.00
_cell.angle_beta   90.00
_cell.angle_gamma   90.00
#
_symmetry.space_group_name_H-M   'P 1'
#
loop_
_entity.id
_entity.type
_entity.pdbx_description
1 polymer ?
#
loop_
_entity_poly.entity_id
_entity_poly.type
_entity_poly.pdbx_seq_one_letter_code
_entity_poly.pdbx_strand_id
1 'polypeptide(L)'
;MNPQDQNPYRQPGYQQANPYLQPPEGGGSGGNRTAAIAVIAAAAVVVAAGVTGFVLLGGDEDDSAKPGPARSSASPTPADADRRRTDGGPKPTVPGWKAVMNPKRGVAFDVPPQWSPKSVHWVSWVSDDAGPEDNKLAAMAAPAYLKEQWCAFDEDKDGTSEYAPLGGAGTRINRGAKNTEDIARESSTAWVYGAYAQPEKKKVKAGAVESYTTKSGIKGSLATAESSGVTKKGKCDTDGKATVFAFKDAGGEFVSWAFHGAKDVKEEIPDATVRKILSTVREYRASDEN
;
A
#
# COMPACT_ATOMS: atom_id res chain seq x y z
N MET A 1 3.31 78.87 19.81
CA MET A 1 4.42 78.01 20.26
C MET A 1 3.97 77.25 21.49
N ASN A 2 3.85 75.93 21.40
CA ASN A 2 3.53 75.05 22.53
C ASN A 2 4.38 73.77 22.39
N PRO A 3 5.08 73.29 23.44
CA PRO A 3 5.98 72.14 23.38
C PRO A 3 5.27 70.85 23.79
N GLN A 4 5.45 69.76 23.04
CA GLN A 4 5.06 68.43 23.49
C GLN A 4 6.13 67.39 23.14
N ASP A 5 6.73 66.90 24.22
CA ASP A 5 6.87 65.49 24.58
C ASP A 5 7.91 64.62 23.88
N GLN A 6 9.05 64.52 24.58
CA GLN A 6 9.96 63.38 24.61
C GLN A 6 9.20 62.11 25.04
N ASN A 7 9.32 61.02 24.26
CA ASN A 7 8.93 59.68 24.71
C ASN A 7 10.14 58.72 24.65
N PRO A 8 10.71 58.31 25.80
CA PRO A 8 11.96 57.57 25.87
C PRO A 8 11.74 56.05 25.99
N TYR A 9 11.21 55.39 24.96
CA TYR A 9 11.29 53.93 24.82
C TYR A 9 11.30 53.51 23.33
N ARG A 10 12.50 53.49 22.72
CA ARG A 10 12.77 52.69 21.51
C ARG A 10 13.68 51.53 21.90
N GLN A 11 13.15 50.31 21.88
CA GLN A 11 13.89 49.06 21.87
C GLN A 11 13.58 48.34 20.54
N PRO A 12 14.59 47.88 19.77
CA PRO A 12 14.34 47.12 18.54
C PRO A 12 13.79 45.73 18.90
N GLY A 13 12.56 45.46 18.46
CA GLY A 13 11.95 44.13 18.60
C GLY A 13 12.61 43.13 17.66
N TYR A 14 13.12 42.04 18.23
CA TYR A 14 13.55 40.85 17.51
C TYR A 14 12.37 40.26 16.73
N GLN A 15 12.49 40.17 15.40
CA GLN A 15 11.58 39.39 14.58
C GLN A 15 11.92 37.90 14.74
N GLN A 16 11.01 37.15 15.36
CA GLN A 16 11.03 35.69 15.36
C GLN A 16 10.79 35.18 13.93
N ALA A 17 11.66 34.29 13.45
CA ALA A 17 11.52 33.64 12.16
C ALA A 17 10.28 32.74 12.15
N ASN A 18 9.38 32.98 11.20
CA ASN A 18 8.18 32.19 10.95
C ASN A 18 8.57 30.97 10.07
N PRO A 19 8.46 29.72 10.53
CA PRO A 19 9.04 28.56 9.85
C PRO A 19 8.25 28.05 8.62
N TYR A 20 7.37 28.86 8.02
CA TYR A 20 6.54 28.47 6.87
C TYR A 20 6.79 29.31 5.61
N LEU A 21 8.06 29.48 5.24
CA LEU A 21 8.45 30.03 3.94
C LEU A 21 9.56 29.17 3.35
N GLN A 22 9.21 28.28 2.41
CA GLN A 22 10.16 27.73 1.45
C GLN A 22 10.11 28.57 0.16
N PRO A 23 11.25 28.77 -0.53
CA PRO A 23 11.40 29.70 -1.64
C PRO A 23 10.70 29.20 -2.93
N PRO A 24 10.35 30.11 -3.86
CA PRO A 24 9.70 29.72 -5.10
C PRO A 24 10.74 29.17 -6.08
N GLU A 25 10.65 27.89 -6.42
CA GLU A 25 11.24 27.37 -7.65
C GLU A 25 10.18 27.43 -8.76
N GLY A 26 10.49 28.25 -9.76
CA GLY A 26 9.70 28.37 -10.97
C GLY A 26 9.97 27.23 -11.94
N GLY A 27 9.01 26.99 -12.82
CA GLY A 27 9.15 26.08 -13.94
C GLY A 27 7.79 25.62 -14.42
N GLY A 28 7.20 26.37 -15.35
CA GLY A 28 5.84 26.11 -15.82
C GLY A 28 5.70 24.77 -16.56
N SER A 29 4.50 24.21 -16.47
CA SER A 29 3.85 23.55 -17.59
C SER A 29 2.36 23.48 -17.30
N GLY A 30 1.57 24.24 -18.04
CA GLY A 30 0.14 24.02 -18.12
C GLY A 30 -0.10 22.84 -19.06
N GLY A 31 -0.71 21.77 -18.57
CA GLY A 31 -1.12 20.65 -19.40
C GLY A 31 -1.67 19.49 -18.58
N ASN A 32 -3.00 19.32 -18.66
CA ASN A 32 -3.81 18.13 -18.39
C ASN A 32 -3.51 17.29 -17.12
N ARG A 33 -4.43 17.42 -16.15
CA ARG A 33 -4.43 16.75 -14.86
C ARG A 33 -5.09 15.37 -14.99
N THR A 34 -4.38 14.32 -14.60
CA THR A 34 -4.98 12.99 -14.38
C THR A 34 -4.37 12.29 -13.16
N ALA A 35 -5.22 11.57 -12.43
CA ALA A 35 -4.95 10.81 -11.22
C ALA A 35 -3.82 9.77 -11.40
N ALA A 36 -2.58 10.13 -11.08
CA ALA A 36 -1.54 9.14 -10.88
C ALA A 36 -1.72 8.47 -9.51
N ILE A 37 -1.81 7.13 -9.47
CA ILE A 37 -1.41 6.40 -8.26
C ILE A 37 0.10 6.62 -8.15
N ALA A 38 0.50 7.67 -7.42
CA ALA A 38 1.90 8.00 -7.23
C ALA A 38 2.57 6.88 -6.43
N VAL A 39 3.25 6.00 -7.16
CA VAL A 39 4.03 4.88 -6.66
C VAL A 39 5.46 5.38 -6.48
N ILE A 40 5.87 5.66 -5.23
CA ILE A 40 7.29 5.93 -4.95
C ILE A 40 8.05 4.61 -5.01
N ALA A 41 8.76 4.38 -6.13
CA ALA A 41 9.70 3.28 -6.29
C ALA A 41 11.09 3.70 -5.81
N ALA A 42 11.61 3.04 -4.78
CA ALA A 42 13.05 3.01 -4.51
C ALA A 42 13.52 1.56 -4.72
N ALA A 43 14.04 1.27 -5.92
CA ALA A 43 14.59 -0.04 -6.28
C ALA A 43 16.04 0.12 -6.74
N ALA A 44 16.97 -0.56 -6.08
CA ALA A 44 18.31 -0.79 -6.62
C ALA A 44 18.23 -2.04 -7.51
N VAL A 45 18.36 -1.88 -8.82
CA VAL A 45 18.38 -2.98 -9.77
C VAL A 45 19.81 -3.54 -9.84
N VAL A 46 20.01 -4.78 -9.42
CA VAL A 46 21.21 -5.55 -9.73
C VAL A 46 20.88 -6.47 -10.89
N VAL A 47 21.39 -6.15 -12.08
CA VAL A 47 21.37 -7.05 -13.24
C VAL A 47 22.62 -7.91 -13.17
N ALA A 48 22.47 -9.18 -12.79
CA ALA A 48 23.50 -10.18 -12.99
C ALA A 48 23.15 -11.00 -14.25
N ALA A 49 23.81 -10.70 -15.36
CA ALA A 49 23.80 -11.55 -16.54
C ALA A 49 24.82 -12.68 -16.32
N GLY A 50 24.33 -13.89 -16.07
CA GLY A 50 25.14 -15.11 -16.01
C GLY A 50 24.84 -16.00 -17.20
N VAL A 51 25.74 -16.06 -18.18
CA VAL A 51 25.74 -17.10 -19.20
C VAL A 51 26.67 -18.20 -18.72
N THR A 52 26.16 -19.42 -18.57
CA THR A 52 27.02 -20.60 -18.43
C THR A 52 26.46 -21.69 -19.33
N GLY A 53 27.08 -21.86 -20.49
CA GLY A 53 26.87 -23.00 -21.36
C GLY A 53 27.63 -24.20 -20.82
N PHE A 54 26.94 -25.34 -20.68
CA PHE A 54 27.58 -26.62 -20.41
C PHE A 54 27.48 -27.49 -21.65
N VAL A 55 28.66 -27.89 -22.15
CA VAL A 55 28.87 -28.80 -23.27
C VAL A 55 28.55 -30.22 -22.80
N LEU A 56 27.67 -30.91 -23.52
CA LEU A 56 27.46 -32.35 -23.42
C LEU A 56 28.20 -33.03 -24.58
N LEU A 57 29.29 -33.71 -24.24
CA LEU A 57 29.91 -34.75 -25.07
C LEU A 57 30.11 -35.97 -24.14
N GLY A 58 29.27 -36.99 -24.34
CA GLY A 58 29.62 -38.36 -23.95
C GLY A 58 30.69 -38.89 -24.91
N GLY A 59 31.40 -39.97 -24.66
CA GLY A 59 31.47 -40.97 -23.61
C GLY A 59 32.55 -41.97 -24.09
N ASP A 60 33.25 -42.64 -23.18
CA ASP A 60 33.64 -44.05 -23.31
C ASP A 60 34.51 -44.50 -22.11
N GLU A 61 34.28 -45.77 -21.76
CA GLU A 61 35.02 -46.83 -21.04
C GLU A 61 36.52 -46.56 -20.72
N ASP A 62 37.17 -47.09 -19.67
CA ASP A 62 37.04 -48.39 -19.01
C ASP A 62 37.87 -48.48 -17.69
N ASP A 63 37.43 -49.42 -16.84
CA ASP A 63 38.14 -50.30 -15.90
C ASP A 63 38.95 -49.88 -14.63
N SER A 64 38.37 -50.33 -13.50
CA SER A 64 38.96 -51.16 -12.42
C SER A 64 39.79 -50.54 -11.25
N ALA A 65 39.22 -50.58 -10.03
CA ALA A 65 39.67 -51.37 -8.86
C ALA A 65 39.02 -50.92 -7.51
N LYS A 66 38.40 -51.87 -6.79
CA LYS A 66 37.89 -51.81 -5.38
C LYS A 66 39.05 -52.00 -4.36
N PRO A 67 38.93 -51.87 -3.01
CA PRO A 67 37.74 -51.83 -2.11
C PRO A 67 37.77 -50.81 -0.92
N GLY A 68 36.64 -50.64 -0.19
CA GLY A 68 36.54 -49.83 1.06
C GLY A 68 36.88 -50.62 2.35
N PRO A 69 36.48 -50.22 3.58
CA PRO A 69 35.89 -48.94 4.08
C PRO A 69 36.56 -48.39 5.38
N ALA A 70 36.52 -47.07 5.67
CA ALA A 70 36.40 -46.49 7.04
C ALA A 70 36.32 -44.94 7.08
N ARG A 71 35.42 -44.49 7.96
CA ARG A 71 35.07 -43.17 8.52
C ARG A 71 36.05 -41.97 8.48
N SER A 72 35.38 -40.80 8.44
CA SER A 72 35.68 -39.48 9.03
C SER A 72 36.39 -38.43 8.16
N SER A 73 35.62 -37.42 7.72
CA SER A 73 35.66 -36.04 8.26
C SER A 73 34.93 -35.09 7.30
N ALA A 74 33.66 -34.79 7.59
CA ALA A 74 33.00 -33.65 6.98
C ALA A 74 33.40 -32.40 7.77
N SER A 75 34.22 -31.54 7.17
CA SER A 75 34.44 -30.15 7.62
C SER A 75 33.76 -29.18 6.64
N PRO A 76 33.28 -28.04 7.13
CA PRO A 76 32.11 -27.35 6.61
C PRO A 76 32.45 -26.41 5.45
N THR A 77 31.53 -26.25 4.51
CA THR A 77 31.58 -25.22 3.45
C THR A 77 30.22 -24.51 3.38
N PRO A 78 30.19 -23.22 3.02
CA PRO A 78 29.76 -22.16 3.91
C PRO A 78 28.25 -21.94 3.85
N ALA A 79 27.69 -21.56 5.00
CA ALA A 79 26.39 -20.91 5.07
C ALA A 79 26.46 -19.51 4.43
N ASP A 80 25.29 -19.09 3.94
CA ASP A 80 24.89 -17.75 3.48
C ASP A 80 25.23 -17.31 2.06
N ALA A 81 24.19 -17.34 1.21
CA ALA A 81 23.74 -16.14 0.53
C ALA A 81 22.23 -16.23 0.17
N ASP A 82 21.46 -15.47 0.95
CA ASP A 82 20.14 -14.89 0.63
C ASP A 82 18.88 -15.77 0.63
N ARG A 83 18.69 -16.50 1.73
CA ARG A 83 17.35 -16.54 2.34
C ARG A 83 17.12 -15.21 3.05
N ARG A 84 16.58 -14.19 2.37
CA ARG A 84 15.95 -13.07 3.08
C ARG A 84 14.63 -13.55 3.68
N ARG A 85 14.82 -14.31 4.76
CA ARG A 85 13.86 -14.76 5.75
C ARG A 85 13.12 -13.51 6.27
N THR A 86 11.82 -13.43 6.02
CA THR A 86 10.86 -12.47 6.59
C THR A 86 10.55 -12.84 8.05
N ASP A 87 11.59 -13.07 8.84
CA ASP A 87 11.52 -13.83 10.08
C ASP A 87 11.13 -13.07 11.33
N GLY A 88 10.70 -11.82 11.21
CA GLY A 88 10.08 -11.08 12.31
C GLY A 88 8.55 -11.04 12.27
N GLY A 89 7.94 -11.52 11.20
CA GLY A 89 6.52 -11.30 10.90
C GLY A 89 5.57 -12.36 11.45
N PRO A 90 4.31 -12.01 11.76
CA PRO A 90 3.30 -12.99 12.14
C PRO A 90 3.05 -13.96 10.99
N LYS A 91 2.99 -15.25 11.29
CA LYS A 91 2.63 -16.28 10.30
C LYS A 91 1.19 -16.05 9.79
N PRO A 92 0.88 -16.45 8.53
CA PRO A 92 -0.48 -16.46 8.02
C PRO A 92 -1.37 -17.39 8.87
N THR A 93 -2.60 -16.96 9.12
CA THR A 93 -3.64 -17.74 9.80
C THR A 93 -4.43 -18.65 8.85
N VAL A 94 -4.39 -18.36 7.54
CA VAL A 94 -4.98 -19.21 6.50
C VAL A 94 -3.86 -20.01 5.80
N PRO A 95 -3.95 -21.36 5.77
CA PRO A 95 -2.95 -22.18 5.08
C PRO A 95 -2.77 -21.77 3.61
N GLY A 96 -1.51 -21.66 3.17
CA GLY A 96 -1.15 -21.28 1.79
C GLY A 96 -1.31 -19.79 1.46
N TRP A 97 -1.74 -18.96 2.41
CA TRP A 97 -1.82 -17.50 2.23
C TRP A 97 -0.53 -16.81 2.64
N LYS A 98 -0.37 -15.55 2.22
CA LYS A 98 0.75 -14.69 2.62
C LYS A 98 0.29 -13.72 3.71
N ALA A 99 1.12 -13.49 4.71
CA ALA A 99 0.87 -12.45 5.70
C ALA A 99 1.32 -11.09 5.17
N VAL A 100 0.46 -10.10 5.31
CA VAL A 100 0.73 -8.68 5.09
C VAL A 100 0.76 -8.02 6.46
N MET A 101 1.82 -7.25 6.73
CA MET A 101 2.04 -6.71 8.06
C MET A 101 2.41 -5.23 7.99
N ASN A 102 1.95 -4.48 8.98
CA ASN A 102 2.34 -3.10 9.22
C ASN A 102 2.99 -3.00 10.61
N PRO A 103 4.33 -3.14 10.71
CA PRO A 103 5.04 -3.23 11.99
C PRO A 103 4.90 -1.99 12.86
N LYS A 104 4.85 -0.81 12.23
CA LYS A 104 4.62 0.47 12.92
C LYS A 104 3.29 0.52 13.70
N ARG A 105 2.38 -0.42 13.41
CA ARG A 105 0.99 -0.44 13.87
C ARG A 105 0.62 -1.71 14.59
N GLY A 106 1.50 -2.72 14.56
CA GLY A 106 1.16 -4.05 15.07
C GLY A 106 -0.09 -4.63 14.43
N VAL A 107 -0.39 -4.36 13.15
CA VAL A 107 -1.57 -4.92 12.46
C VAL A 107 -1.14 -5.80 11.30
N ALA A 108 -1.73 -6.99 11.21
CA ALA A 108 -1.53 -7.92 10.12
C ALA A 108 -2.86 -8.44 9.55
N PHE A 109 -2.82 -8.86 8.30
CA PHE A 109 -3.90 -9.58 7.62
C PHE A 109 -3.29 -10.53 6.60
N ASP A 110 -4.04 -11.50 6.11
CA ASP A 110 -3.55 -12.49 5.17
C ASP A 110 -4.20 -12.28 3.80
N VAL A 111 -3.43 -12.51 2.74
CA VAL A 111 -3.90 -12.46 1.35
C VAL A 111 -3.63 -13.77 0.62
N PRO A 112 -4.45 -14.14 -0.38
CA PRO A 112 -4.20 -15.28 -1.23
C PRO A 112 -2.80 -15.26 -1.88
N PRO A 113 -2.22 -16.41 -2.25
CA PRO A 113 -0.82 -16.51 -2.71
C PRO A 113 -0.51 -15.73 -3.99
N GLN A 114 -1.51 -15.42 -4.82
CA GLN A 114 -1.36 -14.62 -6.04
C GLN A 114 -1.25 -13.10 -5.78
N TRP A 115 -1.46 -12.66 -4.54
CA TRP A 115 -1.27 -11.25 -4.17
C TRP A 115 0.21 -10.98 -3.88
N SER A 116 0.59 -9.73 -4.09
CA SER A 116 1.96 -9.22 -3.93
C SER A 116 2.01 -8.22 -2.77
N PRO A 117 2.44 -8.66 -1.58
CA PRO A 117 2.72 -7.74 -0.47
C PRO A 117 3.84 -6.77 -0.85
N LYS A 118 3.65 -5.49 -0.51
CA LYS A 118 4.66 -4.45 -0.68
C LYS A 118 5.51 -4.29 0.58
N SER A 119 6.60 -3.54 0.44
CA SER A 119 7.46 -3.13 1.55
C SER A 119 6.64 -2.48 2.67
N VAL A 120 7.05 -2.69 3.92
CA VAL A 120 6.44 -2.06 5.10
C VAL A 120 6.55 -0.53 5.12
N HIS A 121 7.43 0.03 4.28
CA HIS A 121 7.59 1.47 4.09
C HIS A 121 6.76 2.02 2.92
N TRP A 122 6.11 1.17 2.15
CA TRP A 122 5.29 1.58 1.03
C TRP A 122 4.01 2.26 1.50
N VAL A 123 3.67 3.38 0.86
CA VAL A 123 2.39 4.08 1.06
C VAL A 123 1.73 4.26 -0.28
N SER A 124 0.44 3.97 -0.34
CA SER A 124 -0.40 4.21 -1.51
C SER A 124 -1.55 5.14 -1.13
N TRP A 125 -1.91 6.04 -2.03
CA TRP A 125 -3.00 6.98 -1.80
C TRP A 125 -3.75 7.28 -3.10
N VAL A 126 -4.93 7.87 -2.94
CA VAL A 126 -5.69 8.51 -4.01
C VAL A 126 -5.85 9.98 -3.67
N SER A 127 -5.75 10.85 -4.66
CA SER A 127 -5.86 12.31 -4.51
C SER A 127 -7.04 12.85 -5.32
N ASP A 128 -7.46 14.09 -5.04
CA ASP A 128 -8.48 14.79 -5.83
C ASP A 128 -7.84 15.42 -7.09
N ASP A 129 -8.32 15.07 -8.28
CA ASP A 129 -7.76 15.54 -9.55
C ASP A 129 -7.95 17.05 -9.78
N ALA A 130 -8.94 17.64 -9.10
CA ALA A 130 -9.18 19.07 -9.13
C ALA A 130 -8.34 19.84 -8.11
N GLY A 131 -7.79 19.15 -7.11
CA GLY A 131 -7.02 19.72 -5.99
C GLY A 131 -5.51 19.81 -6.23
N PRO A 132 -4.75 20.32 -5.25
CA PRO A 132 -3.29 20.21 -5.25
C PRO A 132 -2.86 18.75 -5.08
N GLU A 133 -1.68 18.38 -5.61
CA GLU A 133 -1.20 16.98 -5.67
C GLU A 133 -1.11 16.28 -4.30
N ASP A 134 -0.90 17.06 -3.23
CA ASP A 134 -0.79 16.58 -1.85
C ASP A 134 -2.15 16.35 -1.17
N ASN A 135 -3.27 16.65 -1.83
CA ASN A 135 -4.62 16.45 -1.31
C ASN A 135 -5.06 14.97 -1.36
N LYS A 136 -4.60 14.19 -0.38
CA LYS A 136 -4.90 12.76 -0.25
C LYS A 136 -6.33 12.55 0.26
N LEU A 137 -7.19 12.00 -0.60
CA LEU A 137 -8.55 11.57 -0.26
C LEU A 137 -8.55 10.33 0.65
N ALA A 138 -7.71 9.35 0.32
CA ALA A 138 -7.51 8.14 1.12
C ALA A 138 -6.09 7.62 0.95
N ALA A 139 -5.60 6.89 1.95
CA ALA A 139 -4.26 6.31 1.94
C ALA A 139 -4.21 4.99 2.71
N MET A 140 -3.20 4.17 2.41
CA MET A 140 -2.86 2.97 3.16
C MET A 140 -1.36 2.72 3.10
N ALA A 141 -0.83 2.06 4.12
CA ALA A 141 0.55 1.65 4.24
C ALA A 141 0.68 0.13 4.13
N ALA A 142 1.85 -0.31 3.68
CA ALA A 142 2.23 -1.71 3.49
C ALA A 142 1.14 -2.54 2.77
N PRO A 143 0.62 -2.08 1.61
CA PRO A 143 -0.46 -2.78 0.95
C PRO A 143 -0.01 -4.10 0.34
N ALA A 144 -0.96 -4.96 0.00
CA ALA A 144 -0.78 -6.02 -0.96
C ALA A 144 -1.70 -5.80 -2.16
N TYR A 145 -1.18 -6.08 -3.36
CA TYR A 145 -1.91 -5.89 -4.61
C TYR A 145 -2.17 -7.21 -5.32
N LEU A 146 -3.33 -7.32 -5.94
CA LEU A 146 -3.65 -8.38 -6.89
C LEU A 146 -3.45 -7.85 -8.30
N LYS A 147 -2.69 -8.60 -9.13
CA LYS A 147 -2.41 -8.26 -10.52
C LYS A 147 -1.99 -6.80 -10.67
N GLU A 148 -0.81 -6.46 -10.17
CA GLU A 148 -0.30 -5.08 -10.19
C GLU A 148 -0.29 -4.45 -11.58
N GLN A 149 0.00 -5.26 -12.60
CA GLN A 149 0.00 -4.88 -14.00
C GLN A 149 -1.26 -5.36 -14.72
N TRP A 150 -2.43 -5.12 -14.13
CA TRP A 150 -3.70 -5.59 -14.68
C TRP A 150 -4.13 -4.82 -15.92
N CYS A 151 -4.02 -3.48 -15.88
CA CYS A 151 -4.31 -2.63 -17.03
C CYS A 151 -3.17 -1.65 -17.27
N ALA A 152 -2.47 -1.81 -18.40
CA ALA A 152 -1.40 -0.90 -18.82
C ALA A 152 -2.01 0.34 -19.49
N PHE A 153 -1.55 1.55 -19.22
CA PHE A 153 -1.97 2.78 -19.92
C PHE A 153 -0.77 3.71 -20.13
N ASP A 154 -0.87 4.60 -21.10
CA ASP A 154 0.15 5.60 -21.44
C ASP A 154 -0.64 6.85 -21.83
N GLU A 155 -0.89 7.70 -20.83
CA GLU A 155 -1.85 8.80 -20.96
C GLU A 155 -1.21 10.06 -21.58
N ASP A 156 0.04 10.33 -21.23
CA ASP A 156 0.83 11.43 -21.79
C ASP A 156 1.47 11.09 -23.14
N LYS A 157 1.40 9.81 -23.56
CA LYS A 157 1.91 9.29 -24.84
C LYS A 157 3.42 9.44 -24.95
N ASP A 158 4.12 9.30 -23.83
CA ASP A 158 5.59 9.35 -23.77
C ASP A 158 6.24 8.01 -24.17
N GLY A 159 5.44 6.96 -24.35
CA GLY A 159 5.87 5.60 -24.70
C GLY A 159 6.16 4.71 -23.48
N THR A 160 6.01 5.23 -22.27
CA THR A 160 6.15 4.53 -20.99
C THR A 160 4.79 4.06 -20.51
N SER A 161 4.60 2.76 -20.36
CA SER A 161 3.36 2.24 -19.79
C SER A 161 3.36 2.36 -18.27
N GLU A 162 2.34 3.05 -17.76
CA GLU A 162 1.87 2.94 -16.39
C GLU A 162 0.89 1.78 -16.24
N TYR A 163 0.63 1.37 -14.99
CA TYR A 163 -0.21 0.21 -14.72
C TYR A 163 -1.17 0.43 -13.56
N ALA A 164 -2.44 0.08 -13.78
CA ALA A 164 -3.45 0.00 -12.73
C ALA A 164 -3.56 -1.43 -12.20
N PRO A 165 -3.53 -1.64 -10.86
CA PRO A 165 -3.76 -2.94 -10.26
C PRO A 165 -5.25 -3.32 -10.33
N LEU A 166 -5.56 -4.62 -10.35
CA LEU A 166 -6.95 -5.10 -10.25
C LEU A 166 -7.58 -4.73 -8.90
N GLY A 167 -6.78 -4.75 -7.84
CA GLY A 167 -7.19 -4.30 -6.51
C GLY A 167 -6.05 -4.33 -5.50
N GLY A 168 -6.24 -3.64 -4.39
CA GLY A 168 -5.28 -3.50 -3.31
C GLY A 168 -5.94 -3.54 -1.95
N ALA A 169 -5.20 -4.01 -0.95
CA ALA A 169 -5.62 -3.97 0.45
C ALA A 169 -4.46 -3.56 1.36
N GLY A 170 -4.74 -2.80 2.42
CA GLY A 170 -3.72 -2.29 3.34
C GLY A 170 -4.33 -1.66 4.58
N THR A 171 -3.48 -1.06 5.42
CA THR A 171 -3.91 -0.47 6.70
C THR A 171 -3.51 0.99 6.84
N ARG A 172 -4.25 1.75 7.66
CA ARG A 172 -4.02 3.18 7.89
C ARG A 172 -4.27 3.54 9.37
N ILE A 173 -3.49 4.45 9.93
CA ILE A 173 -3.89 5.19 11.14
C ILE A 173 -4.72 6.41 10.75
N ASN A 174 -5.84 6.59 11.43
CA ASN A 174 -6.76 7.70 11.25
C ASN A 174 -6.60 8.70 12.40
N ARG A 175 -5.46 9.41 12.44
CA ARG A 175 -5.18 10.42 13.47
C ARG A 175 -6.22 11.54 13.40
N GLY A 176 -6.74 11.92 14.56
CA GLY A 176 -7.79 12.96 14.65
C GLY A 176 -9.19 12.49 14.28
N ALA A 177 -9.38 11.21 13.92
CA ALA A 177 -10.71 10.66 13.71
C ALA A 177 -11.51 10.60 15.03
N LYS A 178 -12.84 10.68 14.89
CA LYS A 178 -13.76 10.79 16.04
C LYS A 178 -14.36 9.45 16.45
N ASN A 179 -14.69 8.60 15.47
CA ASN A 179 -15.33 7.31 15.66
C ASN A 179 -15.03 6.39 14.47
N THR A 180 -15.35 5.10 14.61
CA THR A 180 -15.08 4.08 13.58
C THR A 180 -16.09 4.11 12.44
N GLU A 181 -17.32 4.56 12.69
CA GLU A 181 -18.40 4.63 11.70
C GLU A 181 -18.08 5.63 10.57
N ASP A 182 -17.63 6.82 10.94
CA ASP A 182 -17.23 7.88 10.02
C ASP A 182 -16.01 7.43 9.22
N ILE A 183 -15.00 6.84 9.86
CA ILE A 183 -13.82 6.31 9.16
C ILE A 183 -14.23 5.29 8.10
N ALA A 184 -15.07 4.31 8.47
CA ALA A 184 -15.50 3.27 7.56
C ALA A 184 -16.26 3.85 6.36
N ARG A 185 -17.24 4.73 6.61
CA ARG A 185 -18.06 5.35 5.55
C ARG A 185 -17.26 6.29 4.66
N GLU A 186 -16.51 7.21 5.24
CA GLU A 186 -15.77 8.23 4.51
C GLU A 186 -14.62 7.61 3.72
N SER A 187 -13.84 6.71 4.32
CA SER A 187 -12.69 6.10 3.63
C SER A 187 -13.13 5.16 2.50
N SER A 188 -14.21 4.40 2.67
CA SER A 188 -14.73 3.55 1.58
C SER A 188 -15.21 4.41 0.40
N THR A 189 -15.94 5.49 0.68
CA THR A 189 -16.37 6.45 -0.33
C THR A 189 -15.18 7.12 -1.03
N ALA A 190 -14.16 7.53 -0.26
CA ALA A 190 -12.97 8.20 -0.76
C ALA A 190 -12.11 7.31 -1.66
N TRP A 191 -11.95 6.02 -1.33
CA TRP A 191 -11.27 5.05 -2.19
C TRP A 191 -11.99 4.86 -3.53
N VAL A 192 -13.31 4.71 -3.51
CA VAL A 192 -14.09 4.56 -4.76
C VAL A 192 -14.04 5.83 -5.59
N TYR A 193 -14.28 6.99 -4.96
CA TYR A 193 -14.25 8.27 -5.65
C TYR A 193 -12.89 8.51 -6.28
N GLY A 194 -11.82 8.46 -5.48
CA GLY A 194 -10.48 8.81 -5.91
C GLY A 194 -9.89 7.88 -6.96
N ALA A 195 -10.14 6.57 -6.89
CA ALA A 195 -9.55 5.61 -7.82
C ALA A 195 -10.39 5.30 -9.08
N TYR A 196 -11.70 5.54 -9.08
CA TYR A 196 -12.58 5.00 -10.13
C TYR A 196 -13.63 5.97 -10.66
N ALA A 197 -14.04 6.97 -9.88
CA ALA A 197 -15.25 7.73 -10.18
C ALA A 197 -15.03 9.23 -10.29
N GLN A 198 -13.79 9.72 -10.42
CA GLN A 198 -13.55 11.15 -10.62
C GLN A 198 -13.91 11.60 -12.05
N PRO A 199 -14.52 12.79 -12.22
CA PRO A 199 -15.00 13.74 -11.20
C PRO A 199 -16.45 13.46 -10.73
N GLU A 200 -17.01 12.31 -11.09
CA GLU A 200 -18.42 11.94 -10.99
C GLU A 200 -18.84 11.45 -9.58
N LYS A 201 -18.61 12.25 -8.54
CA LYS A 201 -18.92 11.90 -7.13
C LYS A 201 -20.34 11.38 -6.90
N LYS A 202 -21.33 11.85 -7.68
CA LYS A 202 -22.74 11.42 -7.62
C LYS A 202 -22.96 9.95 -8.02
N LYS A 203 -21.99 9.33 -8.68
CA LYS A 203 -22.02 7.91 -9.06
C LYS A 203 -21.51 6.99 -7.95
N VAL A 204 -20.93 7.54 -6.88
CA VAL A 204 -20.46 6.77 -5.72
C VAL A 204 -21.58 6.64 -4.68
N LYS A 205 -21.82 5.40 -4.23
CA LYS A 205 -22.79 5.09 -3.18
C LYS A 205 -22.10 4.30 -2.08
N ALA A 206 -22.26 4.77 -0.84
CA ALA A 206 -21.87 4.02 0.35
C ALA A 206 -23.04 3.19 0.87
N GLY A 207 -22.75 1.96 1.28
CA GLY A 207 -23.69 1.10 1.98
C GLY A 207 -23.97 1.56 3.41
N ALA A 208 -24.77 0.76 4.13
CA ALA A 208 -24.93 0.91 5.57
C ALA A 208 -23.58 0.62 6.27
N VAL A 209 -23.35 1.32 7.38
CA VAL A 209 -22.24 0.99 8.28
C VAL A 209 -22.76 -0.10 9.22
N GLU A 210 -22.03 -1.21 9.32
CA GLU A 210 -22.37 -2.35 10.17
C GLU A 210 -21.31 -2.57 11.25
N SER A 211 -21.73 -3.06 12.43
CA SER A 211 -20.78 -3.57 13.42
C SER A 211 -20.17 -4.88 12.93
N TYR A 212 -18.85 -5.03 13.07
CA TYR A 212 -18.14 -6.23 12.63
C TYR A 212 -17.13 -6.68 13.69
N THR A 213 -16.87 -7.98 13.75
CA THR A 213 -15.84 -8.58 14.59
C THR A 213 -14.98 -9.52 13.76
N THR A 214 -13.67 -9.31 13.74
CA THR A 214 -12.73 -10.19 13.03
C THR A 214 -12.61 -11.54 13.75
N LYS A 215 -11.99 -12.55 13.12
CA LYS A 215 -11.76 -13.84 13.79
C LYS A 215 -10.81 -13.75 14.97
N SER A 216 -9.95 -12.72 15.01
CA SER A 216 -9.08 -12.45 16.16
C SER A 216 -9.80 -11.68 17.28
N GLY A 217 -11.08 -11.34 17.11
CA GLY A 217 -11.88 -10.65 18.13
C GLY A 217 -11.82 -9.12 18.08
N ILE A 218 -11.22 -8.50 17.05
CA ILE A 218 -11.21 -7.04 16.91
C ILE A 218 -12.62 -6.59 16.53
N LYS A 219 -13.20 -5.71 17.36
CA LYS A 219 -14.50 -5.10 17.13
C LYS A 219 -14.36 -3.74 16.48
N GLY A 220 -15.26 -3.41 15.57
CA GLY A 220 -15.26 -2.11 14.90
C GLY A 220 -16.45 -1.93 13.96
N SER A 221 -16.31 -0.97 13.07
CA SER A 221 -17.33 -0.59 12.09
C SER A 221 -16.85 -0.92 10.68
N LEU A 222 -17.73 -1.50 9.88
CA LEU A 222 -17.47 -1.94 8.52
C LEU A 222 -18.40 -1.20 7.57
N ALA A 223 -17.87 -0.71 6.45
CA ALA A 223 -18.67 -0.13 5.39
C ALA A 223 -18.12 -0.51 4.03
N THR A 224 -19.01 -0.57 3.05
CA THR A 224 -18.68 -0.72 1.64
C THR A 224 -19.13 0.51 0.87
N ALA A 225 -18.44 0.77 -0.24
CA ALA A 225 -18.89 1.73 -1.23
C ALA A 225 -18.64 1.17 -2.63
N GLU A 226 -19.41 1.65 -3.61
CA GLU A 226 -19.27 1.29 -5.01
C GLU A 226 -19.62 2.47 -5.91
N SER A 227 -19.06 2.50 -7.12
CA SER A 227 -19.53 3.35 -8.20
C SER A 227 -20.37 2.54 -9.18
N SER A 228 -21.24 3.22 -9.92
CA SER A 228 -21.97 2.61 -11.03
C SER A 228 -22.10 3.56 -12.21
N GLY A 229 -21.80 3.04 -13.40
CA GLY A 229 -21.98 3.71 -14.67
C GLY A 229 -21.03 4.88 -14.87
N VAL A 230 -19.82 4.86 -14.29
CA VAL A 230 -18.80 5.89 -14.53
C VAL A 230 -18.50 6.04 -16.03
N THR A 231 -18.29 7.28 -16.44
CA THR A 231 -18.00 7.64 -17.83
C THR A 231 -16.59 7.21 -18.16
N LYS A 232 -16.44 6.22 -19.06
CA LYS A 232 -15.14 5.69 -19.46
C LYS A 232 -14.47 6.61 -20.48
N LYS A 233 -13.40 7.27 -20.07
CA LYS A 233 -12.52 8.10 -20.91
C LYS A 233 -11.30 7.30 -21.39
N GLY A 234 -10.73 6.48 -20.51
CA GLY A 234 -9.62 5.59 -20.76
C GLY A 234 -10.03 4.11 -20.84
N LYS A 235 -9.15 3.28 -21.38
CA LYS A 235 -9.38 1.83 -21.48
C LYS A 235 -9.35 1.10 -20.13
N CYS A 236 -8.72 1.71 -19.12
CA CYS A 236 -8.64 1.17 -17.76
C CYS A 236 -9.79 1.65 -16.87
N ASP A 237 -10.65 2.54 -17.38
CA ASP A 237 -11.75 3.11 -16.62
C ASP A 237 -12.83 2.06 -16.36
N THR A 238 -13.11 1.86 -15.09
CA THR A 238 -14.03 0.86 -14.58
C THR A 238 -14.81 1.44 -13.43
N ASP A 239 -15.99 0.87 -13.15
CA ASP A 239 -16.58 1.10 -11.85
C ASP A 239 -15.66 0.53 -10.77
N GLY A 240 -15.77 1.07 -9.56
CA GLY A 240 -14.95 0.69 -8.42
C GLY A 240 -15.78 0.20 -7.26
N LYS A 241 -15.13 -0.56 -6.38
CA LYS A 241 -15.66 -0.87 -5.05
C LYS A 241 -14.59 -0.80 -3.98
N ALA A 242 -15.02 -0.51 -2.77
CA ALA A 242 -14.18 -0.51 -1.59
C ALA A 242 -14.87 -1.14 -0.40
N THR A 243 -14.08 -1.74 0.49
CA THR A 243 -14.53 -2.24 1.80
C THR A 243 -13.56 -1.75 2.85
N VAL A 244 -14.07 -1.06 3.87
CA VAL A 244 -13.24 -0.52 4.96
C VAL A 244 -13.77 -0.97 6.29
N PHE A 245 -12.88 -1.56 7.10
CA PHE A 245 -13.10 -1.91 8.48
C PHE A 245 -12.26 -0.99 9.38
N ALA A 246 -12.92 -0.21 10.22
CA ALA A 246 -12.29 0.70 11.17
C ALA A 246 -12.48 0.19 12.60
N PHE A 247 -11.43 0.28 13.42
CA PHE A 247 -11.42 -0.19 14.80
C PHE A 247 -10.50 0.69 15.65
N LYS A 248 -10.55 0.50 16.97
CA LYS A 248 -9.52 1.02 17.88
C LYS A 248 -8.54 -0.10 18.21
N ASP A 249 -7.26 0.16 18.07
CA ASP A 249 -6.22 -0.79 18.48
C ASP A 249 -6.06 -0.83 20.01
N ALA A 250 -5.19 -1.71 20.52
CA ALA A 250 -4.90 -1.81 21.94
C ALA A 250 -4.30 -0.53 22.56
N GLY A 251 -3.71 0.35 21.75
CA GLY A 251 -3.21 1.67 22.16
C GLY A 251 -4.28 2.76 22.19
N GLY A 252 -5.50 2.46 21.74
CA GLY A 252 -6.61 3.40 21.64
C GLY A 252 -6.56 4.28 20.39
N GLU A 253 -5.62 4.04 19.46
CA GLU A 253 -5.58 4.75 18.18
C GLU A 253 -6.64 4.18 17.22
N PHE A 254 -7.23 5.06 16.40
CA PHE A 254 -8.13 4.63 15.34
C PHE A 254 -7.34 4.10 14.15
N VAL A 255 -7.61 2.85 13.77
CA VAL A 255 -6.98 2.14 12.67
C VAL A 255 -8.04 1.68 11.69
N SER A 256 -7.71 1.62 10.41
CA SER A 256 -8.57 1.00 9.39
C SER A 256 -7.81 0.03 8.51
N TRP A 257 -8.43 -1.10 8.22
CA TRP A 257 -8.09 -1.93 7.07
C TRP A 257 -8.98 -1.53 5.90
N ALA A 258 -8.40 -1.36 4.72
CA ALA A 258 -9.12 -0.98 3.51
C ALA A 258 -8.78 -1.94 2.37
N PHE A 259 -9.80 -2.26 1.57
CA PHE A 259 -9.70 -2.86 0.25
C PHE A 259 -10.31 -1.91 -0.79
N HIS A 260 -9.68 -1.82 -1.96
CA HIS A 260 -10.26 -1.22 -3.17
C HIS A 260 -10.00 -2.12 -4.38
N GLY A 261 -10.89 -2.12 -5.37
CA GLY A 261 -10.71 -2.88 -6.60
C GLY A 261 -11.70 -2.51 -7.69
N ALA A 262 -11.37 -2.93 -8.92
CA ALA A 262 -12.26 -2.77 -10.08
C ALA A 262 -13.53 -3.60 -9.90
N LYS A 263 -14.65 -3.03 -10.36
CA LYS A 263 -16.01 -3.58 -10.33
C LYS A 263 -16.56 -3.65 -11.75
N ASP A 264 -17.48 -4.59 -11.98
CA ASP A 264 -18.15 -4.85 -13.26
C ASP A 264 -17.15 -5.18 -14.38
N VAL A 265 -16.09 -5.90 -13.99
CA VAL A 265 -15.07 -6.46 -14.87
C VAL A 265 -15.04 -7.98 -14.74
N LYS A 266 -14.64 -8.68 -15.80
CA LYS A 266 -14.62 -10.15 -15.83
C LYS A 266 -13.81 -10.77 -14.68
N GLU A 267 -12.76 -10.08 -14.26
CA GLU A 267 -11.82 -10.57 -13.24
C GLU A 267 -12.05 -9.94 -11.87
N GLU A 268 -13.23 -9.32 -11.65
CA GLU A 268 -13.58 -8.65 -10.41
C GLU A 268 -13.32 -9.54 -9.19
N ILE A 269 -12.69 -8.96 -8.16
CA ILE A 269 -12.38 -9.67 -6.92
C ILE A 269 -13.69 -9.94 -6.17
N PRO A 270 -14.09 -11.20 -5.94
CA PRO A 270 -15.36 -11.48 -5.29
C PRO A 270 -15.41 -10.94 -3.85
N ASP A 271 -16.57 -10.44 -3.42
CA ASP A 271 -16.77 -9.93 -2.06
C ASP A 271 -16.48 -10.99 -0.98
N ALA A 272 -16.74 -12.25 -1.29
CA ALA A 272 -16.38 -13.38 -0.42
C ALA A 272 -14.87 -13.45 -0.17
N THR A 273 -14.04 -13.17 -1.19
CA THR A 273 -12.58 -13.10 -1.05
C THR A 273 -12.18 -11.92 -0.18
N VAL A 274 -12.77 -10.75 -0.42
CA VAL A 274 -12.53 -9.53 0.37
C VAL A 274 -12.88 -9.75 1.84
N ARG A 275 -14.07 -10.30 2.12
CA ARG A 275 -14.51 -10.63 3.50
C ARG A 275 -13.63 -11.70 4.14
N LYS A 276 -13.12 -12.69 3.38
CA LYS A 276 -12.18 -13.68 3.90
C LYS A 276 -10.85 -13.05 4.30
N ILE A 277 -10.29 -12.15 3.48
CA ILE A 277 -9.09 -11.35 3.82
C ILE A 277 -9.36 -10.54 5.10
N LEU A 278 -10.44 -9.75 5.12
CA LEU A 278 -10.85 -8.95 6.28
C LEU A 278 -10.96 -9.79 7.56
N SER A 279 -11.49 -11.01 7.48
CA SER A 279 -11.65 -11.89 8.65
C SER A 279 -10.34 -12.22 9.37
N THR A 280 -9.20 -12.08 8.69
CA THR A 280 -7.84 -12.37 9.21
C THR A 280 -7.14 -11.16 9.81
N VAL A 281 -7.76 -9.97 9.75
CA VAL A 281 -7.23 -8.75 10.38
C VAL A 281 -7.07 -9.00 11.87
N ARG A 282 -5.85 -8.78 12.35
CA ARG A 282 -5.41 -9.05 13.72
C ARG A 282 -4.34 -8.07 14.16
N GLU A 283 -4.27 -7.85 15.46
CA GLU A 283 -3.14 -7.18 16.09
C GLU A 283 -2.03 -8.21 16.37
N TYR A 284 -0.78 -7.77 16.32
CA TYR A 284 0.40 -8.55 16.66
C TYR A 284 1.43 -7.64 17.32
N ARG A 285 2.21 -8.18 18.25
CA ARG A 285 3.41 -7.51 18.73
C ARG A 285 4.53 -7.81 17.75
N ALA A 286 5.08 -6.78 17.11
CA ALA A 286 6.40 -6.92 16.51
C ALA A 286 7.35 -7.27 17.67
N SER A 287 8.13 -8.34 17.53
CA SER A 287 9.21 -8.60 18.48
C SER A 287 10.11 -7.37 18.48
N ASP A 288 10.32 -6.76 19.64
CA ASP A 288 11.27 -5.67 19.80
C ASP A 288 12.60 -6.12 19.19
N GLU A 289 13.04 -5.45 18.12
CA GLU A 289 14.40 -5.63 17.60
C GLU A 289 15.34 -5.20 18.72
N ASN A 290 15.99 -6.19 19.33
CA ASN A 290 16.96 -6.00 20.41
C ASN A 290 18.36 -5.80 19.84
#